data_AF-A0A8R1TLI6-F1
#
_entry.id   AF-A0A8R1TLI6-F1
#
_cell.length_a   1.000
_cell.length_b   1.000
_cell.length_c   1.000
_cell.angle_alpha   90.00
_cell.angle_beta   90.00
_cell.angle_gamma   90.00
#
_symmetry.space_group_name_H-M   'P 1'
#
loop_
_entity.id
_entity.type
_entity.pdbx_description
1 polymer ?
#
loop_
_entity_poly.entity_id
_entity_poly.type
_entity_poly.pdbx_seq_one_letter_code
_entity_poly.pdbx_strand_id
1 'polypeptide(L)'
;MCRKDVAWMFQQWDGDNDGELTMKELAPLEADLNEKCLKAYIDRCDTEPGNDNVITLDEWCDCFAWADNDRHEPPCHAAKRQQDPHLLGAFHPRCTLEGYYKAEQCHENSCWCVDKYGREFDKSRVTGQLPDCGQYATEMDENEKKDLVAEI
;
A
#
# COMPACT_ATOMS: atom_id res chain seq x y z
N MET A 1 4.51 1.34 -21.33
CA MET A 1 5.23 2.45 -22.02
C MET A 1 5.80 3.35 -20.95
N CYS A 2 7.10 3.59 -20.96
CA CYS A 2 7.75 4.37 -19.92
C CYS A 2 7.40 5.87 -19.97
N ARG A 3 7.22 6.49 -18.79
CA ARG A 3 7.10 7.94 -18.63
C ARG A 3 8.44 8.59 -19.03
N LYS A 4 8.40 9.68 -19.81
CA LYS A 4 9.62 10.28 -20.39
C LYS A 4 10.61 10.80 -19.35
N ASP A 5 10.11 11.33 -18.25
CA ASP A 5 10.89 11.77 -17.10
C ASP A 5 11.48 10.58 -16.33
N VAL A 6 10.76 9.46 -16.18
CA VAL A 6 11.29 8.23 -15.58
C VAL A 6 12.40 7.63 -16.43
N ALA A 7 12.21 7.58 -17.75
CA ALA A 7 13.25 7.13 -18.69
C ALA A 7 14.47 8.07 -18.69
N TRP A 8 14.25 9.37 -18.51
CA TRP A 8 15.35 10.33 -18.37
C TRP A 8 16.13 10.10 -17.06
N MET A 9 15.44 9.77 -15.96
CA MET A 9 16.09 9.44 -14.68
C MET A 9 17.01 8.23 -14.80
N PHE A 10 16.58 7.19 -15.53
CA PHE A 10 17.42 6.02 -15.82
C PHE A 10 18.77 6.44 -16.41
N GLN A 11 18.74 7.28 -17.45
CA GLN A 11 19.94 7.80 -18.13
C GLN A 11 20.83 8.68 -17.23
N GLN A 12 20.33 9.18 -16.11
CA GLN A 12 21.17 9.93 -15.16
C GLN A 12 22.00 9.01 -14.28
N TRP A 13 21.54 7.78 -14.05
CA TRP A 13 22.21 6.81 -13.21
C TRP A 13 23.05 5.82 -14.02
N ASP A 14 22.63 5.50 -15.24
CA ASP A 14 23.32 4.63 -16.21
C ASP A 14 24.60 5.33 -16.69
N GLY A 15 25.67 5.17 -15.93
CA GLY A 15 26.86 6.01 -15.98
C GLY A 15 27.84 5.56 -17.05
N ASP A 16 27.82 4.28 -17.41
CA ASP A 16 28.56 3.72 -18.53
C ASP A 16 27.70 3.52 -19.79
N ASN A 17 26.38 3.78 -19.69
CA ASN A 17 25.43 3.88 -20.80
C ASN A 17 25.29 2.55 -21.56
N ASP A 18 25.23 1.45 -20.82
CA ASP A 18 24.99 0.11 -21.35
C ASP A 18 23.51 -0.29 -21.34
N GLY A 19 22.64 0.51 -20.70
CA GLY A 19 21.21 0.27 -20.61
C GLY A 19 20.80 -0.55 -19.39
N GLU A 20 21.70 -0.73 -18.42
CA GLU A 20 21.54 -1.54 -17.22
C GLU A 20 21.94 -0.72 -15.98
N LEU A 21 21.12 -0.70 -14.93
CA LEU A 21 21.47 -0.06 -13.66
C LEU A 21 21.95 -1.12 -12.67
N THR A 22 23.25 -1.11 -12.42
CA THR A 22 23.86 -1.95 -11.40
C THR A 22 23.79 -1.33 -10.02
N MET A 23 23.96 -2.14 -8.97
CA MET A 23 24.06 -1.65 -7.59
C MET A 23 25.14 -0.58 -7.39
N LYS A 24 26.21 -0.57 -8.20
CA LYS A 24 27.30 0.41 -8.08
C LYS A 24 26.87 1.79 -8.55
N GLU A 25 26.07 1.84 -9.60
CA GLU A 25 25.53 3.08 -10.18
C GLU A 25 24.45 3.68 -9.29
N LEU A 26 23.67 2.81 -8.63
CA LEU A 26 22.65 3.20 -7.66
C LEU A 26 23.20 3.44 -6.24
N ALA A 27 24.47 3.12 -5.97
CA ALA A 27 25.06 3.28 -4.64
C ALA A 27 24.93 4.71 -4.07
N PRO A 28 25.08 5.81 -4.83
CA PRO A 28 24.87 7.16 -4.30
C PRO A 28 23.43 7.41 -3.85
N LEU A 29 22.47 6.75 -4.50
CA LEU A 29 21.05 6.83 -4.17
C LEU A 29 20.72 5.94 -2.96
N GLU A 30 21.22 4.71 -2.92
CA GLU A 30 21.00 3.79 -1.79
C GLU A 30 21.73 4.21 -0.50
N ALA A 31 22.84 4.95 -0.62
CA ALA A 31 23.64 5.39 0.53
C ALA A 31 22.99 6.54 1.31
N ASP A 32 21.92 7.17 0.82
CA ASP A 32 21.22 8.20 1.60
C ASP A 32 20.54 7.55 2.82
N LEU A 33 21.08 7.85 4.01
CA LEU A 33 20.60 7.33 5.28
C LEU A 33 19.17 7.79 5.63
N ASN A 34 18.67 8.84 4.98
CA ASN A 34 17.28 9.28 5.12
C ASN A 34 16.31 8.45 4.26
N GLU A 35 16.83 7.66 3.32
CA GLU A 35 16.07 6.86 2.37
C GLU A 35 16.19 5.36 2.67
N LYS A 36 16.09 4.97 3.95
CA LYS A 36 16.17 3.55 4.38
C LYS A 36 15.18 2.63 3.65
N CYS A 37 14.07 3.19 3.20
CA CYS A 37 13.06 2.47 2.43
C CYS A 37 13.41 2.35 0.94
N LEU A 38 14.26 3.23 0.42
CA LEU A 38 14.57 3.31 -1.01
C LEU A 38 15.39 2.11 -1.46
N LYS A 39 16.37 1.68 -0.67
CA LYS A 39 17.10 0.44 -0.98
C LYS A 39 16.14 -0.76 -1.12
N ALA A 40 15.31 -0.99 -0.10
CA ALA A 40 14.35 -2.10 -0.12
C ALA A 40 13.33 -1.98 -1.26
N TYR A 41 13.05 -0.76 -1.71
CA TYR A 41 12.19 -0.49 -2.86
C TYR A 41 12.90 -0.81 -4.19
N ILE A 42 14.16 -0.35 -4.37
CA ILE A 42 14.96 -0.62 -5.57
C ILE A 42 15.22 -2.12 -5.73
N ASP A 43 15.52 -2.82 -4.63
CA ASP A 43 15.69 -4.28 -4.60
C ASP A 43 14.41 -5.04 -5.06
N ARG A 44 13.24 -4.37 -5.10
CA ARG A 44 11.97 -4.93 -5.59
C ARG A 44 11.70 -4.63 -7.07
N CYS A 45 12.45 -3.72 -7.68
CA CYS A 45 12.29 -3.36 -9.08
C CYS A 45 12.84 -4.46 -10.02
N ASP A 46 13.87 -5.18 -9.58
CA ASP A 46 14.51 -6.28 -10.32
C ASP A 46 13.61 -7.54 -10.27
N THR A 47 12.89 -7.76 -11.36
CA THR A 47 11.83 -8.78 -11.41
C THR A 47 11.98 -9.72 -12.60
N GLU A 48 12.58 -9.30 -13.72
CA GLU A 48 12.66 -10.11 -14.94
C GLU A 48 13.81 -9.68 -15.86
N PRO A 49 14.62 -10.60 -16.42
CA PRO A 49 14.64 -12.06 -16.20
C PRO A 49 15.74 -12.47 -15.22
N GLY A 50 15.39 -12.66 -13.93
CA GLY A 50 16.21 -13.51 -13.06
C GLY A 50 16.64 -12.95 -11.72
N ASN A 51 16.22 -11.74 -11.32
CA ASN A 51 16.69 -11.11 -10.08
C ASN A 51 18.23 -11.11 -10.04
N ASP A 52 18.83 -10.61 -11.13
CA ASP A 52 20.27 -10.68 -11.40
C ASP A 52 21.05 -9.49 -10.83
N ASN A 53 20.39 -8.65 -10.02
CA ASN A 53 20.84 -7.40 -9.43
C ASN A 53 21.18 -6.33 -10.47
N VAL A 54 20.53 -6.42 -11.63
CA VAL A 54 20.60 -5.44 -12.71
C VAL A 54 19.18 -4.96 -13.00
N ILE A 55 18.99 -3.65 -13.00
CA ILE A 55 17.68 -3.06 -13.32
C ILE A 55 17.74 -2.52 -14.74
N THR A 56 16.99 -3.13 -15.64
CA THR A 56 16.82 -2.65 -17.01
C THR A 56 15.90 -1.43 -17.09
N LEU A 57 15.89 -0.73 -18.22
CA LEU A 57 14.97 0.39 -18.43
C LEU A 57 13.50 -0.04 -18.25
N ASP A 58 13.10 -1.21 -18.75
CA ASP A 58 11.72 -1.70 -18.63
C ASP A 58 11.36 -1.96 -17.15
N GLU A 59 12.24 -2.59 -16.39
CA GLU A 59 12.05 -2.81 -14.94
C GLU A 59 12.00 -1.51 -14.15
N TRP A 60 12.88 -0.55 -14.46
CA TRP A 60 12.82 0.77 -13.83
C TRP A 60 11.47 1.45 -14.12
N CYS A 61 11.02 1.41 -15.37
CA CYS A 61 9.76 2.01 -15.77
C CYS A 61 8.55 1.31 -15.16
N ASP A 62 8.56 -0.01 -15.11
CA ASP A 62 7.50 -0.81 -14.47
C ASP A 62 7.52 -0.63 -12.96
N CYS A 63 8.70 -0.51 -12.34
CA CYS A 63 8.82 -0.21 -10.93
C CYS A 63 8.19 1.14 -10.58
N PHE A 64 8.39 2.17 -11.40
CA PHE A 64 7.68 3.44 -11.23
C PHE A 64 6.20 3.36 -11.58
N ALA A 65 5.78 2.49 -12.50
CA ALA A 65 4.36 2.26 -12.77
C ALA A 65 3.68 1.54 -11.58
N TRP A 66 4.38 0.59 -10.95
CA TRP A 66 3.95 -0.04 -9.70
C TRP A 66 3.95 0.97 -8.57
N ALA A 67 4.98 1.81 -8.48
CA ALA A 67 5.05 2.87 -7.48
C ALA A 67 4.06 4.00 -7.72
N ASP A 68 3.67 4.29 -8.96
CA ASP A 68 2.62 5.27 -9.30
C ASP A 68 1.22 4.68 -9.02
N ASN A 69 1.07 3.36 -9.22
CA ASN A 69 -0.09 2.62 -8.73
C ASN A 69 -0.13 2.58 -7.19
N ASP A 70 1.02 2.43 -6.51
CA ASP A 70 1.15 2.49 -5.05
C ASP A 70 1.18 3.94 -4.52
N ARG A 71 1.43 4.94 -5.38
CA ARG A 71 1.30 6.37 -5.05
C ARG A 71 -0.16 6.76 -4.93
N HIS A 72 -1.05 5.96 -5.48
CA HIS A 72 -2.39 5.88 -4.91
C HIS A 72 -2.27 5.05 -3.64
N GLU A 73 -1.77 5.72 -2.59
CA GLU A 73 -1.81 5.20 -1.22
C GLU A 73 -3.17 4.52 -1.05
N PRO A 74 -3.19 3.21 -0.76
CA PRO A 74 -4.42 2.45 -0.71
C PRO A 74 -5.45 3.17 0.18
N PRO A 75 -6.73 3.21 -0.22
CA PRO A 75 -7.66 4.23 0.23
C PRO A 75 -7.92 4.20 1.75
N CYS A 76 -7.68 3.08 2.43
CA CYS A 76 -7.78 3.00 3.88
C CYS A 76 -6.52 3.53 4.58
N HIS A 77 -5.33 3.21 4.09
CA HIS A 77 -4.09 3.82 4.61
C HIS A 77 -4.09 5.33 4.42
N ALA A 78 -4.51 5.80 3.23
CA ALA A 78 -4.65 7.23 2.95
C ALA A 78 -5.64 7.92 3.90
N ALA A 79 -6.76 7.27 4.21
CA ALA A 79 -7.72 7.77 5.19
C ALA A 79 -7.13 7.77 6.61
N LYS A 80 -6.42 6.71 7.03
CA LYS A 80 -5.74 6.66 8.34
C LYS A 80 -4.71 7.76 8.52
N ARG A 81 -3.90 8.06 7.50
CA ARG A 81 -2.87 9.10 7.57
C ARG A 81 -3.45 10.50 7.80
N GLN A 82 -4.69 10.73 7.38
CA GLN A 82 -5.39 12.01 7.59
C GLN A 82 -6.03 12.13 8.98
N GLN A 83 -6.10 11.04 9.75
CA GLN A 83 -6.62 11.05 11.11
C GLN A 83 -5.49 11.28 12.12
N ASP A 84 -5.75 12.14 13.10
CA ASP A 84 -4.88 12.25 14.28
C ASP A 84 -5.21 11.08 15.23
N PRO A 85 -4.28 10.13 15.46
CA PRO A 85 -4.51 8.98 16.34
C PRO A 85 -4.80 9.37 17.80
N HIS A 86 -4.52 10.62 18.19
CA HIS A 86 -4.80 11.13 19.53
C HIS A 86 -6.16 11.82 19.65
N LEU A 87 -6.91 11.98 18.55
CA LEU A 87 -8.24 12.58 18.57
C LEU A 87 -9.28 11.55 19.02
N LEU A 88 -9.69 11.64 20.29
CA LEU A 88 -10.72 10.77 20.86
C LEU A 88 -12.06 10.93 20.11
N GLY A 89 -12.69 9.80 19.83
CA GLY A 89 -13.96 9.76 19.10
C GLY A 89 -13.83 9.94 17.58
N ALA A 90 -12.62 10.09 17.03
CA ALA A 90 -12.43 10.06 15.59
C ALA A 90 -12.60 8.63 15.03
N PHE A 91 -13.18 8.51 13.84
CA PHE A 91 -13.27 7.23 13.15
C PHE A 91 -11.92 6.83 12.59
N HIS A 92 -11.39 5.73 13.09
CA HIS A 92 -10.16 5.11 12.60
C HIS A 92 -10.52 3.89 11.77
N PRO A 93 -10.46 3.96 10.43
CA PRO A 93 -10.87 2.83 9.61
C PRO A 93 -9.96 1.63 9.83
N ARG A 94 -10.51 0.42 9.74
CA ARG A 94 -9.72 -0.82 9.81
C ARG A 94 -9.22 -1.17 8.41
N CYS A 95 -7.92 -1.35 8.26
CA CYS A 95 -7.30 -1.62 6.97
C CYS A 95 -6.72 -3.04 6.90
N THR A 96 -6.68 -3.61 5.70
CA THR A 96 -5.88 -4.79 5.39
C THR A 96 -4.39 -4.43 5.39
N LEU A 97 -3.52 -5.44 5.30
CA LEU A 97 -2.09 -5.23 5.18
C LEU A 97 -1.72 -4.52 3.87
N GLU A 98 -2.46 -4.78 2.80
CA GLU A 98 -2.31 -4.06 1.51
C GLU A 98 -2.96 -2.67 1.51
N GLY A 99 -3.55 -2.24 2.63
CA GLY A 99 -4.07 -0.88 2.82
C GLY A 99 -5.45 -0.56 2.24
N TYR A 100 -6.18 -1.59 1.83
CA TYR A 100 -7.61 -1.47 1.55
C TYR A 100 -8.44 -1.55 2.83
N TYR A 101 -9.73 -1.23 2.75
CA TYR A 101 -10.62 -1.35 3.90
C TYR A 101 -10.91 -2.83 4.19
N LYS A 102 -10.89 -3.20 5.48
CA LYS A 102 -11.52 -4.45 5.92
C LYS A 102 -13.02 -4.35 5.72
N ALA A 103 -13.68 -5.48 5.43
CA ALA A 103 -15.11 -5.49 5.11
C ALA A 103 -15.95 -4.93 6.28
N GLU A 104 -15.62 -5.28 7.52
CA GLU A 104 -16.26 -4.78 8.72
C GLU A 104 -15.61 -3.49 9.19
N GLN A 105 -16.40 -2.42 9.29
CA GLN A 105 -16.00 -1.17 9.92
C GLN A 105 -16.91 -0.90 11.11
N CYS A 106 -16.32 -0.44 12.21
CA CYS A 106 -17.04 -0.08 13.42
C CYS A 106 -16.65 1.33 13.86
N HIS A 107 -17.63 2.08 14.32
CA HIS A 107 -17.42 3.38 14.93
C HIS A 107 -18.47 3.62 16.01
N GLU A 108 -18.00 3.90 17.21
CA GLU A 108 -18.85 3.93 18.41
C GLU A 108 -19.69 2.64 18.47
N ASN A 109 -20.98 2.74 18.76
CA ASN A 109 -21.85 1.58 18.91
C ASN A 109 -22.42 1.08 17.56
N SER A 110 -21.86 1.47 16.42
CA SER A 110 -22.38 1.10 15.09
C SER A 110 -21.32 0.43 14.22
N CYS A 111 -21.71 -0.64 13.55
CA CYS A 111 -20.85 -1.36 12.61
C CYS A 111 -21.57 -1.57 11.27
N TRP A 112 -20.82 -1.63 10.17
CA TRP A 112 -21.35 -1.78 8.81
C TRP A 112 -20.36 -2.51 7.89
N CYS A 113 -20.84 -2.95 6.74
CA CYS A 113 -20.01 -3.57 5.71
C CYS A 113 -19.56 -2.52 4.68
N VAL A 114 -18.30 -2.59 4.26
CA VAL A 114 -17.74 -1.77 3.17
C VAL A 114 -17.05 -2.64 2.12
N ASP A 115 -16.92 -2.11 0.90
CA ASP A 115 -16.02 -2.69 -0.10
C ASP A 115 -14.54 -2.31 0.15
N LYS A 116 -13.62 -2.84 -0.67
CA LYS A 116 -12.18 -2.53 -0.57
C LYS A 116 -11.84 -1.03 -0.65
N TYR A 117 -12.75 -0.19 -1.17
CA TYR A 117 -12.58 1.25 -1.32
C TYR A 117 -13.29 2.06 -0.21
N GLY A 118 -13.91 1.40 0.77
CA GLY A 118 -14.55 2.04 1.93
C GLY A 118 -15.99 2.46 1.68
N ARG A 119 -16.61 2.01 0.58
CA ARG A 119 -18.03 2.32 0.29
C ARG A 119 -18.92 1.40 1.08
N GLU A 120 -19.79 1.96 1.92
CA GLU A 120 -20.78 1.23 2.71
C GLU A 120 -21.79 0.51 1.81
N PHE A 121 -22.09 -0.75 2.15
CA PHE A 121 -23.17 -1.51 1.54
C PHE A 121 -24.51 -1.13 2.17
N ASP A 122 -25.51 -0.92 1.33
CA ASP A 122 -26.86 -0.58 1.75
C ASP A 122 -27.41 -1.59 2.76
N LYS A 123 -28.01 -1.09 3.84
CA LYS A 123 -28.66 -1.89 4.90
C LYS A 123 -27.73 -2.86 5.64
N SER A 124 -26.42 -2.67 5.56
CA SER A 124 -25.46 -3.45 6.36
C SER A 124 -25.27 -2.92 7.78
N ARG A 125 -25.64 -1.65 8.03
CA ARG A 125 -25.42 -0.98 9.31
C ARG A 125 -26.27 -1.55 10.43
N VAL A 126 -25.61 -1.92 11.52
CA VAL A 126 -26.19 -2.44 12.75
C VAL A 126 -25.65 -1.69 13.97
N THR A 127 -26.39 -1.72 15.07
CA THR A 127 -26.02 -1.06 16.33
C THR A 127 -25.91 -2.09 17.45
N GLY A 128 -24.83 -2.07 18.23
CA GLY A 128 -24.62 -2.98 19.35
C GLY A 128 -24.23 -4.42 18.97
N GLN A 129 -23.97 -4.69 17.69
CA GLN A 129 -23.61 -6.02 17.17
C GLN A 129 -22.72 -5.89 15.93
N LEU A 130 -22.02 -6.97 15.56
CA LEU A 130 -21.26 -7.02 14.31
C LEU A 130 -22.18 -7.39 13.13
N PRO A 131 -22.02 -6.73 11.97
CA PRO A 131 -22.70 -7.12 10.75
C PRO A 131 -22.11 -8.44 10.22
N ASP A 132 -22.90 -9.16 9.43
CA ASP A 132 -22.41 -10.30 8.65
C ASP A 132 -21.94 -9.80 7.28
N CYS A 133 -20.62 -9.61 7.11
CA CYS A 133 -20.01 -9.23 5.84
C CYS A 133 -19.36 -10.41 5.12
N GLY A 134 -19.69 -11.67 5.47
CA GLY A 134 -19.07 -12.86 4.90
C GLY A 134 -19.21 -13.00 3.37
N GLN A 135 -20.15 -12.28 2.75
CA GLN A 135 -20.30 -12.21 1.29
C GLN A 135 -19.24 -11.31 0.62
N TYR A 136 -18.53 -10.49 1.40
CA TYR A 136 -17.57 -9.48 0.94
C TYR A 136 -16.15 -9.72 1.45
N ALA A 137 -16.00 -10.43 2.58
CA ALA A 137 -14.75 -10.58 3.30
C ALA A 137 -13.89 -11.75 2.80
N THR A 138 -12.57 -11.55 2.84
CA THR A 138 -11.59 -12.63 3.01
C THR A 138 -11.60 -13.05 4.48
N GLU A 139 -11.63 -14.35 4.74
CA GLU A 139 -11.73 -15.02 6.05
C GLU A 139 -11.17 -14.19 7.24
N MET A 140 -12.04 -13.81 8.19
CA MET A 140 -11.62 -13.21 9.46
C MET A 140 -11.20 -14.28 10.45
N ASP A 141 -10.10 -14.06 11.18
CA ASP A 141 -9.73 -14.92 12.29
C ASP A 141 -10.46 -14.55 13.61
N GLU A 142 -10.48 -15.50 14.55
CA GLU A 142 -11.15 -15.37 15.84
C GLU A 142 -10.59 -14.24 16.73
N ASN A 143 -9.32 -13.86 16.58
CA ASN A 143 -8.74 -12.75 17.33
C ASN A 143 -9.21 -11.42 16.76
N GLU A 144 -9.22 -11.28 15.43
CA GLU A 144 -9.73 -10.06 14.77
C GLU A 144 -11.19 -9.79 15.14
N LYS A 145 -12.01 -10.85 15.24
CA LYS A 145 -13.40 -10.75 15.67
C LYS A 145 -13.53 -10.27 17.13
N LYS A 146 -12.67 -10.74 18.03
CA LYS A 146 -12.68 -10.30 19.44
C LYS A 146 -12.32 -8.82 19.58
N ASP A 147 -11.32 -8.37 18.82
CA ASP A 147 -10.91 -6.96 18.82
C ASP A 147 -12.05 -6.06 18.31
N LEU A 148 -12.81 -6.51 17.32
CA LEU A 148 -14.00 -5.81 16.80
C LEU A 148 -15.14 -5.73 17.83
N VAL A 149 -15.42 -6.82 18.54
CA VAL A 149 -16.47 -6.82 19.58
C VAL A 149 -16.12 -5.89 20.74
N ALA A 150 -14.83 -5.66 21.01
CA ALA A 150 -14.40 -4.74 22.07
C ALA A 150 -14.63 -3.25 21.76
N GLU A 151 -14.95 -2.91 20.50
CA GLU A 151 -15.24 -1.53 20.05
C GLU A 151 -16.73 -1.17 20.10
N ILE A 152 -17.60 -2.15 20.35
CA ILE A 152 -19.07 -2.03 20.44
C ILE A 152 -19.50 -1.78 21.88
#